data_AF-A0A9E4GYJ0-F1
#
_entry.id   AF-A0A9E4GYJ0-F1
#
_cell.length_a   1.000
_cell.length_b   1.000
_cell.length_c   1.000
_cell.angle_alpha   90.00
_cell.angle_beta   90.00
_cell.angle_gamma   90.00
#
_symmetry.space_group_name_H-M   'P 1'
#
loop_
_entity.id
_entity.type
_entity.pdbx_description
1 polymer ?
#
loop_
_entity_poly.entity_id
_entity_poly.type
_entity_poly.pdbx_seq_one_letter_code
_entity_poly.pdbx_strand_id
1 'polypeptide(L)'
;SQTGKRERLELIDSFIAAYKSRYNDIADAITAEMGAPRSLSTKAQAAMGVVIAKTARRLLENFEFEERRGATMIRREPIGVCGFITPWNWPINQITLKVLPALAAGCT
;
A
#
# COMPACT_ATOMS: atom_id res chain seq x y z
N SER A 1 8.17 11.20 9.16
CA SER A 1 8.90 11.43 7.90
C SER A 1 9.13 12.92 7.69
N GLN A 2 10.28 13.31 7.13
CA GLN A 2 10.52 14.67 6.63
C GLN A 2 10.03 14.87 5.17
N THR A 3 9.56 13.80 4.51
CA THR A 3 9.07 13.84 3.12
C THR A 3 7.67 14.43 3.02
N GLY A 4 7.44 15.23 1.97
CA GLY A 4 6.15 15.89 1.74
C GLY A 4 5.05 14.92 1.24
N LYS A 5 3.78 15.31 1.38
CA LYS A 5 2.62 14.53 0.87
C LYS A 5 2.77 14.17 -0.61
N ARG A 6 3.26 15.11 -1.43
CA ARG A 6 3.51 14.92 -2.87
C ARG A 6 4.52 13.82 -3.15
N GLU A 7 5.64 13.80 -2.45
CA GLU A 7 6.69 12.78 -2.62
C GLU A 7 6.17 11.37 -2.30
N ARG A 8 5.32 11.25 -1.26
CA ARG A 8 4.70 9.97 -0.91
C ARG A 8 3.65 9.52 -1.93
N LEU A 9 2.94 10.46 -2.57
CA LEU A 9 2.06 10.16 -3.70
C LEU A 9 2.86 9.66 -4.91
N GLU A 10 3.95 10.35 -5.27
CA GLU A 10 4.85 9.97 -6.36
C GLU A 10 5.47 8.57 -6.12
N LEU A 11 5.85 8.27 -4.87
CA LEU A 11 6.31 6.94 -4.48
C LEU A 11 5.24 5.87 -4.73
N ILE A 12 4.00 6.09 -4.29
CA ILE A 12 2.92 5.12 -4.51
C ILE A 12 2.60 4.97 -6.01
N ASP A 13 2.67 6.06 -6.78
CA ASP A 13 2.50 6.02 -8.24
C ASP A 13 3.60 5.18 -8.91
N SER A 14 4.86 5.33 -8.47
CA SER A 14 5.97 4.51 -8.94
C SER A 14 5.78 3.02 -8.59
N PHE A 15 5.30 2.72 -7.38
CA PHE A 15 4.95 1.36 -6.97
C PHE A 15 3.86 0.76 -7.86
N ILE A 16 2.79 1.51 -8.15
CA ILE A 16 1.71 1.04 -9.03
C ILE A 16 2.24 0.70 -10.42
N ALA A 17 3.12 1.54 -10.98
CA ALA A 17 3.73 1.30 -12.29
C ALA A 17 4.61 0.04 -12.28
N ALA A 18 5.51 -0.08 -11.32
CA ALA A 18 6.40 -1.24 -11.17
C ALA A 18 5.63 -2.54 -10.89
N TYR A 19 4.60 -2.48 -10.05
CA TYR A 19 3.77 -3.64 -9.75
C TYR A 19 3.05 -4.14 -11.01
N LYS A 20 2.49 -3.23 -11.81
CA LYS A 20 1.81 -3.58 -13.06
C LYS A 20 2.75 -4.18 -14.10
N SER A 21 3.98 -3.67 -14.22
CA SER A 21 4.97 -4.24 -15.16
C SER A 21 5.39 -5.65 -14.77
N ARG A 22 5.26 -6.02 -13.49
CA ARG A 22 5.58 -7.36 -12.95
C ARG A 22 4.34 -8.18 -12.59
N TYR A 23 3.16 -7.78 -13.05
CA TYR A 23 1.90 -8.36 -12.60
C TYR A 23 1.82 -9.88 -12.78
N ASN A 24 2.23 -10.36 -13.95
CA ASN A 24 2.20 -11.78 -14.26
C ASN A 24 3.20 -12.56 -13.40
N ASP A 25 4.44 -12.08 -13.29
CA ASP A 25 5.48 -12.66 -12.44
C ASP A 25 5.02 -12.81 -10.98
N ILE A 26 4.36 -11.78 -10.44
CA ILE A 26 3.82 -11.82 -9.07
C ILE A 26 2.76 -12.92 -8.96
N ALA A 27 1.88 -13.00 -9.95
CA ALA A 27 0.82 -13.99 -9.94
C ALA A 27 1.36 -15.44 -10.17
N ASP A 28 2.45 -15.59 -10.92
CA ASP A 28 3.19 -16.85 -11.07
C ASP A 28 3.86 -17.24 -9.75
N ALA A 29 4.49 -16.29 -9.06
CA ALA A 29 5.10 -16.50 -7.74
C ALA A 29 4.07 -16.98 -6.71
N ILE A 30 2.89 -16.32 -6.63
CA ILE A 30 1.79 -16.76 -5.74
C ILE A 30 1.41 -18.23 -6.01
N THR A 31 1.29 -18.59 -7.29
CA THR A 31 0.96 -19.96 -7.70
C THR A 31 2.03 -20.94 -7.25
N ALA A 32 3.31 -20.59 -7.45
CA ALA A 32 4.45 -21.43 -7.11
C ALA A 32 4.65 -21.58 -5.59
N GLU A 33 4.44 -20.54 -4.81
CA GLU A 33 4.76 -20.49 -3.38
C GLU A 33 3.67 -21.10 -2.51
N MET A 34 2.38 -20.84 -2.81
CA MET A 34 1.26 -21.28 -1.95
C MET A 34 0.24 -22.17 -2.67
N GLY A 35 0.47 -22.51 -3.94
CA GLY A 35 -0.32 -23.50 -4.66
C GLY A 35 -1.69 -23.03 -5.14
N ALA A 36 -1.99 -21.72 -5.12
CA ALA A 36 -3.25 -21.21 -5.67
C ALA A 36 -3.34 -21.50 -7.17
N PRO A 37 -4.50 -21.93 -7.69
CA PRO A 37 -4.73 -22.02 -9.12
C PRO A 37 -4.38 -20.69 -9.82
N ARG A 38 -3.70 -20.77 -10.97
CA ARG A 38 -3.24 -19.58 -11.72
C ARG A 38 -4.35 -18.54 -11.92
N SER A 39 -5.58 -18.99 -12.17
CA SER A 39 -6.74 -18.12 -12.34
C SER A 39 -7.07 -17.31 -11.09
N LEU A 40 -6.95 -17.90 -9.89
CA LEU A 40 -7.13 -17.22 -8.61
C LEU A 40 -5.98 -16.25 -8.35
N SER A 41 -4.74 -16.67 -8.61
CA SER A 41 -3.55 -15.83 -8.46
C SER A 41 -3.64 -14.58 -9.33
N THR A 42 -4.03 -14.72 -10.60
CA THR A 42 -4.13 -13.60 -11.54
C THR A 42 -5.37 -12.74 -11.33
N LYS A 43 -6.56 -13.33 -11.16
CA LYS A 43 -7.82 -12.55 -11.16
C LYS A 43 -8.13 -11.93 -9.81
N ALA A 44 -7.60 -12.48 -8.71
CA ALA A 44 -7.88 -12.00 -7.36
C ALA A 44 -6.62 -11.59 -6.61
N GLN A 45 -5.70 -12.53 -6.34
CA GLN A 45 -4.63 -12.25 -5.36
C GLN A 45 -3.65 -11.17 -5.83
N ALA A 46 -3.14 -11.26 -7.07
CA ALA A 46 -2.28 -10.23 -7.64
C ALA A 46 -3.05 -8.94 -7.95
N ALA A 47 -4.34 -9.03 -8.29
CA ALA A 47 -5.19 -7.86 -8.54
C ALA A 47 -5.30 -6.95 -7.31
N MET A 48 -5.38 -7.56 -6.11
CA MET A 48 -5.48 -6.81 -4.85
C MET A 48 -4.32 -5.84 -4.65
N GLY A 49 -3.09 -6.19 -5.05
CA GLY A 49 -1.95 -5.27 -4.91
C GLY A 49 -2.15 -3.95 -5.64
N VAL A 50 -2.73 -3.99 -6.86
CA VAL A 50 -3.06 -2.77 -7.62
C VAL A 50 -4.23 -2.02 -7.00
N VAL A 51 -5.28 -2.73 -6.58
CA VAL A 51 -6.49 -2.14 -5.98
C VAL A 51 -6.14 -1.40 -4.69
N ILE A 52 -5.36 -2.01 -3.82
CA ILE A 52 -4.95 -1.44 -2.54
C ILE A 52 -4.03 -0.23 -2.77
N ALA A 53 -3.08 -0.32 -3.70
CA ALA A 53 -2.20 0.81 -4.00
C ALA A 53 -2.93 2.03 -4.55
N LYS A 54 -3.85 1.83 -5.50
CA LYS A 54 -4.71 2.93 -5.98
C LYS A 54 -5.58 3.51 -4.86
N THR A 55 -6.06 2.66 -3.96
CA THR A 55 -6.87 3.10 -2.82
C THR A 55 -6.04 3.92 -1.83
N ALA A 56 -4.84 3.45 -1.45
CA ALA A 56 -3.93 4.18 -0.57
C ALA A 56 -3.52 5.53 -1.16
N ARG A 57 -3.19 5.57 -2.46
CA ARG A 57 -2.92 6.81 -3.20
C ARG A 57 -4.08 7.79 -3.11
N ARG A 58 -5.30 7.36 -3.46
CA ARG A 58 -6.50 8.19 -3.43
C ARG A 58 -6.82 8.69 -2.02
N LEU A 59 -6.66 7.83 -1.01
CA LEU A 59 -6.87 8.23 0.38
C LEU A 59 -5.86 9.30 0.79
N LEU A 60 -4.57 9.09 0.52
CA LEU A 60 -3.53 10.07 0.82
C LEU A 60 -3.80 11.42 0.15
N GLU A 61 -4.15 11.40 -1.14
CA GLU A 61 -4.47 12.60 -1.93
C GLU A 61 -5.54 13.46 -1.26
N ASN A 62 -6.58 12.82 -0.70
CA ASN A 62 -7.71 13.50 -0.07
C ASN A 62 -7.58 13.65 1.46
N PHE A 63 -6.49 13.18 2.06
CA PHE A 63 -6.31 13.22 3.51
C PHE A 63 -5.64 14.51 3.97
N GLU A 64 -6.27 15.16 4.95
CA GLU A 64 -5.74 16.33 5.63
C GLU A 64 -5.06 15.93 6.94
N PHE A 65 -3.75 16.21 7.02
CA PHE A 65 -2.93 15.89 8.19
C PHE A 65 -3.08 16.93 9.30
N GLU A 66 -3.57 18.13 8.98
CA GLU A 66 -3.82 19.20 9.96
C GLU A 66 -5.29 19.60 9.90
N GLU A 67 -5.91 19.75 11.07
CA GLU A 67 -7.31 20.15 11.22
C GLU A 67 -7.41 21.18 12.33
N ARG A 68 -7.98 22.35 12.02
CA ARG A 68 -8.19 23.41 13.02
C ARG A 68 -9.56 23.25 13.69
N ARG A 69 -9.58 23.19 15.02
CA ARG A 69 -10.78 23.18 15.86
C ARG A 69 -10.77 24.38 16.79
N GLY A 70 -11.44 25.46 16.37
CA GLY A 70 -11.41 26.74 17.07
C GLY A 70 -9.99 27.30 17.13
N ALA A 71 -9.49 27.55 18.35
CA ALA A 71 -8.12 27.99 18.57
C ALA A 71 -7.07 26.85 18.52
N THR A 72 -7.50 25.59 18.48
CA THR A 72 -6.60 24.42 18.56
C THR A 72 -6.28 23.88 17.17
N MET A 73 -5.01 23.52 16.92
CA MET A 73 -4.59 22.77 15.74
C MET A 73 -4.37 21.30 16.12
N ILE A 74 -5.05 20.38 15.42
CA ILE A 74 -4.81 18.95 15.53
C ILE A 74 -3.95 18.51 14.35
N ARG A 75 -2.83 17.86 14.64
CA ARG A 75 -1.94 17.29 13.62
C ARG A 75 -1.90 15.78 13.75
N ARG A 76 -1.95 15.09 12.63
CA ARG A 76 -1.80 13.64 12.52
C ARG A 76 -0.40 13.37 11.99
N GLU A 77 0.43 12.74 12.79
CA GLU A 77 1.82 12.48 12.49
C GLU A 77 2.07 10.97 12.38
N PRO A 78 3.05 10.52 11.58
CA PRO A 78 3.40 9.11 11.52
C PRO A 78 3.91 8.63 12.88
N ILE A 79 3.54 7.40 13.25
CA ILE A 79 3.96 6.80 14.53
C ILE A 79 5.47 6.46 14.56
N GLY A 80 6.11 6.35 13.39
CA GLY A 80 7.54 6.04 13.27
C GLY A 80 7.77 4.70 12.60
N VAL A 81 8.53 3.82 13.25
CA VAL A 81 8.93 2.51 12.73
C VAL A 81 7.82 1.48 12.92
N CYS A 82 7.49 0.74 11.86
CA CYS A 82 6.44 -0.27 11.85
C CYS A 82 7.00 -1.67 11.52
N GLY A 83 6.76 -2.64 12.41
CA GLY A 83 6.95 -4.06 12.10
C GLY A 83 5.67 -4.69 11.55
N PHE A 84 5.77 -5.43 10.44
CA PHE A 84 4.62 -6.13 9.85
C PHE A 84 4.85 -7.63 9.77
N ILE A 85 3.90 -8.39 10.32
CA ILE A 85 3.83 -9.85 10.20
C ILE A 85 2.60 -10.17 9.34
N THR A 86 2.79 -10.95 8.28
CA THR A 86 1.74 -11.25 7.29
C THR A 86 1.55 -12.76 7.13
N PRO A 87 0.30 -13.26 7.05
CA PRO A 87 0.05 -14.67 6.79
C PRO A 87 0.28 -15.04 5.31
N TRP A 88 0.38 -16.33 5.03
CA TRP A 88 0.78 -16.88 3.73
C TRP A 88 -0.38 -17.09 2.73
N ASN A 89 -1.64 -17.10 3.17
CA ASN A 89 -2.79 -17.50 2.34
C ASN A 89 -3.23 -16.43 1.32
N TRP A 90 -2.89 -15.17 1.58
CA TRP A 90 -3.15 -14.01 0.70
C TRP A 90 -1.93 -13.07 0.72
N PRO A 91 -0.78 -13.53 0.22
CA PRO A 91 0.53 -12.93 0.50
C PRO A 91 0.60 -11.46 0.08
N ILE A 92 0.23 -11.17 -1.17
CA ILE A 92 0.23 -9.80 -1.69
C ILE A 92 -0.80 -8.90 -0.99
N ASN A 93 -2.01 -9.39 -0.76
CA ASN A 93 -3.06 -8.58 -0.15
C ASN A 93 -2.64 -8.10 1.24
N GLN A 94 -2.05 -8.99 2.05
CA GLN A 94 -1.73 -8.68 3.43
C GLN A 94 -0.55 -7.72 3.60
N ILE A 95 0.47 -7.84 2.75
CA ILE A 95 1.62 -6.92 2.77
C ILE A 95 1.22 -5.55 2.23
N THR A 96 0.46 -5.50 1.13
CA THR A 96 0.04 -4.23 0.52
C THR A 96 -0.94 -3.47 1.41
N LEU A 97 -1.85 -4.15 2.13
CA LEU A 97 -2.74 -3.53 3.12
C LEU A 97 -2.02 -2.89 4.32
N LYS A 98 -0.75 -3.22 4.56
CA LYS A 98 0.02 -2.70 5.69
C LYS A 98 1.07 -1.69 5.26
N VAL A 99 1.91 -2.07 4.30
CA VAL A 99 3.05 -1.26 3.85
C VAL A 99 2.59 0.02 3.17
N LEU A 100 1.61 -0.05 2.27
CA LEU A 100 1.16 1.13 1.51
C LEU A 100 0.53 2.22 2.39
N PRO A 101 -0.40 1.93 3.32
CA PRO A 101 -0.89 2.96 4.22
C PRO A 101 0.18 3.46 5.20
N ALA A 102 1.14 2.63 5.62
CA ALA A 102 2.25 3.07 6.46
C ALA A 102 3.15 4.07 5.72
N LEU A 103 3.53 3.76 4.48
CA LEU A 103 4.25 4.70 3.62
C LEU A 103 3.43 5.95 3.35
N ALA A 104 2.12 5.84 3.11
CA ALA A 104 1.25 7.00 2.90
C ALA A 104 1.19 7.93 4.12
N ALA A 105 1.16 7.37 5.33
CA ALA A 105 1.21 8.10 6.59
C ALA A 105 2.59 8.73 6.86
N GLY A 106 3.65 8.23 6.22
CA GLY A 106 5.04 8.67 6.43
C GLY A 106 5.76 7.90 7.53
N CYS A 107 5.35 6.65 7.78
CA CYS A 107 6.07 5.67 8.58
C CYS A 107 7.17 4.99 7.76
N THR A 108 8.02 4.22 8.46
CA THR A 108 9.06 3.36 7.88
C THR A 108 8.88 1.93 8.31
#